data_AF-A0A831YE70-F1
#
_entry.id   AF-A0A831YE70-F1
#
_cell.length_a   1.000
_cell.length_b   1.000
_cell.length_c   1.000
_cell.angle_alpha   90.00
_cell.angle_beta   90.00
_cell.angle_gamma   90.00
#
_symmetry.space_group_name_H-M   'P 1'
#
loop_
_entity.id
_entity.type
_entity.pdbx_description
1 polymer ?
#
loop_
_entity_poly.entity_id
_entity_poly.type
_entity_poly.pdbx_seq_one_letter_code
_entity_poly.pdbx_strand_id
1 'polypeptide(L)'
;MNTIPSIFEKLCPNCYGEISSYRLEKGLPCEKCLPDENLEVCQYIKEGGIRELCDIKQELKEWQEHFERHINSLPWSLQNTWAERVFLKHSFV
;
A
#
# COMPACT_ATOMS: atom_id res chain seq x y z
N MET A 1 27.20 9.07 15.29
CA MET A 1 26.75 7.81 15.91
C MET A 1 26.94 6.71 14.87
N ASN A 2 27.78 5.70 15.14
CA ASN A 2 27.88 4.52 14.29
C ASN A 2 26.67 3.62 14.62
N THR A 3 25.58 3.78 13.89
CA THR A 3 24.42 2.90 13.98
C THR A 3 24.68 1.68 13.10
N ILE A 4 24.65 0.49 13.71
CA ILE A 4 24.58 -0.77 12.96
C ILE A 4 23.16 -0.84 12.38
N PRO A 5 22.99 -0.92 11.05
CA PRO A 5 21.67 -1.03 10.46
C PRO A 5 21.04 -2.36 10.87
N SER A 6 19.87 -2.30 11.50
CA SER A 6 19.09 -3.51 11.83
C SER A 6 18.46 -4.05 10.56
N ILE A 7 18.58 -5.35 10.33
CA ILE A 7 17.90 -6.06 9.24
C ILE A 7 16.80 -6.92 9.86
N PHE A 8 15.59 -6.81 9.33
CA PHE A 8 14.43 -7.58 9.77
C PHE A 8 14.08 -8.62 8.71
N GLU A 9 13.94 -9.87 9.13
CA GLU A 9 13.47 -10.94 8.25
C GLU A 9 11.94 -10.87 8.08
N LYS A 10 11.49 -11.20 6.86
CA LYS A 10 10.07 -11.34 6.50
C LYS A 10 9.20 -10.08 6.64
N LEU A 11 9.81 -8.89 6.75
CA LEU A 11 9.10 -7.64 6.94
C LEU A 11 9.06 -6.72 5.71
N CYS A 12 9.65 -7.11 4.57
CA CYS A 12 9.45 -6.33 3.35
C CYS A 12 7.95 -6.32 2.97
N PRO A 13 7.27 -5.17 2.89
CA PRO A 13 5.84 -5.09 2.58
C PRO A 13 5.48 -5.57 1.17
N ASN A 14 6.47 -5.71 0.27
CA ASN A 14 6.22 -6.20 -1.09
C ASN A 14 6.47 -7.71 -1.23
N CYS A 15 7.69 -8.17 -0.93
CA CYS A 15 8.11 -9.55 -1.20
C CYS A 15 8.21 -10.44 0.05
N TYR A 16 7.92 -9.90 1.25
CA TYR A 16 8.07 -10.62 2.51
C TYR A 16 9.48 -11.19 2.73
N GLY A 17 10.49 -10.53 2.17
CA GLY A 17 11.90 -10.81 2.39
C GLY A 17 12.51 -9.96 3.51
N GLU A 18 13.83 -10.00 3.58
CA GLU A 18 14.63 -9.13 4.46
C GLU A 18 14.50 -7.66 4.08
N ILE A 19 14.55 -6.79 5.08
CA ILE A 19 14.48 -5.34 4.90
C ILE A 19 15.24 -4.61 6.00
N SER A 20 15.91 -3.51 5.65
CA SER A 20 16.61 -2.66 6.62
C SER A 20 15.64 -1.79 7.42
N SER A 21 16.02 -1.47 8.67
CA SER A 21 15.29 -0.52 9.52
C SER A 21 15.07 0.83 8.85
N TYR A 22 16.07 1.28 8.08
CA TYR A 22 16.02 2.54 7.33
C TYR A 22 14.93 2.53 6.24
N ARG A 23 14.78 1.43 5.49
CA ARG A 23 13.73 1.32 4.46
C ARG A 23 12.35 1.27 5.10
N LEU A 24 12.19 0.53 6.20
CA LEU A 24 10.94 0.48 6.96
C LEU A 24 10.56 1.85 7.53
N GLU A 25 11.51 2.59 8.11
CA GLU A 25 11.28 3.94 8.65
C GLU A 25 10.81 4.91 7.56
N LYS A 26 11.32 4.76 6.34
CA LYS A 26 10.87 5.53 5.16
C LYS A 26 9.56 5.03 4.54
N GLY A 27 8.99 3.93 5.02
CA GLY A 27 7.81 3.31 4.42
C GLY A 27 8.06 2.72 3.03
N LEU A 28 9.31 2.35 2.72
CA LEU A 28 9.71 1.77 1.44
C LEU A 28 9.82 0.24 1.54
N PRO A 29 9.67 -0.51 0.44
CA PRO A 29 9.96 -1.95 0.41
C PRO A 29 11.47 -2.22 0.49
N CYS A 30 11.95 -3.46 0.41
CA CYS A 30 13.39 -3.72 0.39
C CYS A 30 14.05 -3.23 -0.92
N GLU A 31 15.37 -3.04 -0.91
CA GLU A 31 16.17 -2.54 -2.03
C GLU A 31 16.04 -3.43 -3.27
N LYS A 32 15.76 -4.73 -3.10
CA LYS A 32 15.48 -5.66 -4.21
C LYS A 32 14.15 -5.34 -4.92
N CYS A 33 13.14 -4.86 -4.20
CA CYS A 33 11.83 -4.56 -4.75
C CYS A 33 11.73 -3.14 -5.32
N LEU A 34 12.49 -2.19 -4.78
CA LEU A 34 12.53 -0.80 -5.24
C LEU A 34 13.97 -0.29 -5.15
N PRO A 35 14.81 -0.53 -6.17
CA PRO A 35 16.24 -0.24 -6.12
C PRO A 35 16.58 1.25 -5.99
N ASP A 36 15.72 2.13 -6.49
CA ASP A 36 15.85 3.58 -6.39
C ASP A 36 14.64 4.16 -5.64
N GLU A 37 14.92 4.90 -4.56
CA GLU A 37 13.90 5.52 -3.70
C GLU A 37 13.08 6.60 -4.43
N ASN A 38 13.57 7.13 -5.55
CA ASN A 38 12.88 8.16 -6.34
C ASN A 38 11.86 7.59 -7.33
N LEU A 39 11.79 6.27 -7.48
CA LEU A 39 10.82 5.63 -8.36
C LEU A 39 9.41 5.74 -7.78
N GLU A 40 8.44 6.06 -8.63
CA GLU A 40 7.04 6.00 -8.24
C GLU A 40 6.64 4.54 -8.00
N VAL A 41 6.27 4.26 -6.76
CA VAL A 41 6.13 2.89 -6.21
C VAL A 41 5.08 2.10 -6.97
N CYS A 42 3.89 2.66 -7.22
CA CYS A 42 2.78 1.95 -7.85
C CYS A 42 2.97 1.74 -9.36
N GLN A 43 3.80 2.55 -10.01
CA GLN A 43 4.20 2.41 -11.40
C GLN A 43 5.33 1.41 -11.56
N TYR A 44 6.30 1.38 -10.64
CA TYR A 44 7.45 0.49 -10.75
C TYR A 44 7.13 -0.94 -10.31
N ILE A 45 6.46 -1.12 -9.17
CA ILE A 45 6.18 -2.44 -8.61
C ILE A 45 4.97 -3.06 -9.31
N LYS A 46 5.19 -4.25 -9.91
CA LYS A 46 4.19 -4.96 -10.73
C LYS A 46 3.57 -6.18 -10.06
N GLU A 47 4.13 -6.64 -8.94
CA GLU A 47 3.68 -7.83 -8.22
C GLU A 47 4.05 -7.75 -6.74
N GLY A 48 3.40 -8.57 -5.91
CA GLY A 48 3.58 -8.62 -4.46
C GLY A 48 2.62 -7.72 -3.67
N GLY A 49 2.81 -7.66 -2.35
CA GLY A 49 1.88 -7.00 -1.44
C GLY A 49 1.71 -5.50 -1.69
N ILE A 50 2.73 -4.80 -2.23
CA ILE A 50 2.58 -3.39 -2.60
C ILE A 50 1.71 -3.24 -3.84
N ARG A 51 1.81 -4.14 -4.82
CA ARG A 51 0.94 -4.09 -6.00
C ARG A 51 -0.52 -4.20 -5.60
N GLU A 52 -0.85 -5.17 -4.75
CA GLU A 52 -2.21 -5.34 -4.21
C GLU A 52 -2.69 -4.07 -3.50
N LEU A 53 -1.85 -3.43 -2.69
CA LEU A 53 -2.17 -2.14 -2.05
C LEU A 53 -2.44 -1.02 -3.07
N CYS A 54 -1.64 -0.94 -4.14
CA CYS A 54 -1.82 0.04 -5.20
C CYS A 54 -3.13 -0.18 -5.97
N ASP A 55 -3.48 -1.44 -6.22
CA ASP A 55 -4.75 -1.82 -6.86
C ASP A 55 -5.94 -1.38 -6.00
N ILE A 56 -5.92 -1.69 -4.69
CA ILE A 56 -7.00 -1.29 -3.77
C ILE A 56 -7.15 0.23 -3.69
N LYS A 57 -6.04 0.97 -3.67
CA LYS A 57 -6.08 2.45 -3.67
C LYS A 57 -6.71 2.99 -4.95
N GLN A 58 -6.44 2.36 -6.09
CA GLN A 58 -7.05 2.73 -7.36
C GLN A 58 -8.55 2.42 -7.35
N GLU A 59 -8.95 1.22 -6.95
CA GLU A 59 -10.36 0.82 -6.84
C GLU A 59 -11.14 1.73 -5.88
N LEU A 60 -10.55 2.10 -4.74
CA LEU A 60 -11.15 3.05 -3.80
C LEU A 60 -11.38 4.42 -4.44
N LYS A 61 -10.39 4.93 -5.18
CA LYS A 61 -10.51 6.21 -5.88
C LYS A 61 -11.63 6.16 -6.92
N GLU A 62 -11.65 5.13 -7.76
CA GLU A 62 -12.69 4.94 -8.79
C GLU A 62 -14.09 4.83 -8.15
N TRP A 63 -14.17 4.17 -7.00
CA TRP A 63 -15.41 4.07 -6.23
C TRP A 63 -15.84 5.41 -5.61
N GLN A 64 -14.91 6.20 -5.05
CA GLN A 64 -15.21 7.54 -4.53
C GLN A 64 -15.78 8.44 -5.64
N GLU A 65 -15.17 8.43 -6.82
CA GLU A 65 -15.66 9.17 -8.00
C GLU A 65 -17.03 8.65 -8.47
N HIS A 66 -17.28 7.34 -8.37
CA HIS A 66 -18.60 6.77 -8.68
C HIS A 66 -19.66 7.18 -7.64
N PHE A 67 -19.32 7.14 -6.35
CA PHE A 67 -20.20 7.51 -5.25
C PHE A 67 -20.59 8.99 -5.35
N GLU A 68 -19.62 9.87 -5.54
CA GLU A 68 -19.85 11.32 -5.63
C GLU A 68 -20.79 11.67 -6.80
N ARG A 69 -20.60 11.04 -7.97
CA ARG A 69 -21.45 11.23 -9.14
C ARG A 69 -22.93 10.90 -8.90
N HIS A 70 -23.25 9.95 -8.01
CA HIS A 70 -24.61 9.49 -7.80
C HIS A 70 -25.26 10.05 -6.51
N ILE A 71 -24.46 10.30 -5.48
CA ILE A 71 -24.93 10.75 -4.17
C ILE A 71 -24.76 12.26 -4.00
N ASN A 72 -23.97 12.92 -4.86
CA ASN A 72 -23.62 14.34 -4.78
C ASN A 72 -22.94 14.72 -3.45
N SER A 73 -22.20 13.80 -2.85
CA SER A 73 -21.31 14.05 -1.71
C SER A 73 -20.18 13.03 -1.70
N LEU A 74 -19.08 13.34 -1.00
CA LEU A 74 -17.99 12.39 -0.78
C LEU A 74 -18.40 11.34 0.25
N PRO A 75 -17.94 10.08 0.10
CA PRO A 75 -18.17 9.05 1.10
C PRO A 75 -17.47 9.40 2.41
N TRP A 76 -18.14 9.15 3.54
CA TRP A 76 -17.57 9.38 4.87
C TRP A 76 -16.43 8.41 5.15
N SER A 77 -15.58 8.72 6.13
CA SER A 77 -14.44 7.87 6.53
C SER A 77 -14.85 6.41 6.76
N LEU A 78 -15.99 6.17 7.42
CA LEU A 78 -16.51 4.82 7.65
C LEU A 78 -16.89 4.09 6.35
N GLN A 79 -17.47 4.79 5.38
CA GLN A 79 -17.82 4.22 4.08
C GLN A 79 -16.58 3.90 3.25
N ASN A 80 -15.52 4.71 3.33
CA ASN A 80 -14.23 4.39 2.73
C ASN A 80 -13.66 3.10 3.30
N THR A 81 -13.64 2.95 4.63
CA THR A 81 -13.19 1.70 5.27
C THR A 81 -14.01 0.49 4.84
N TRP A 82 -15.32 0.64 4.67
CA TRP A 82 -16.18 -0.44 4.16
C TRP A 82 -15.87 -0.79 2.70
N ALA A 83 -15.64 0.20 1.84
CA ALA A 83 -15.26 -0.01 0.46
C ALA A 83 -13.91 -0.74 0.37
N GLU A 84 -12.88 -0.31 1.12
CA GLU A 84 -11.58 -0.99 1.19
C GLU A 84 -11.74 -2.47 1.60
N ARG A 85 -12.59 -2.77 2.59
CA ARG A 85 -12.86 -4.16 3.01
C ARG A 85 -13.52 -4.98 1.90
N VAL A 86 -14.43 -4.38 1.14
CA VAL A 86 -15.07 -5.03 -0.01
C VAL A 86 -14.03 -5.37 -1.08
N PHE A 87 -13.13 -4.44 -1.42
CA PHE A 87 -12.06 -4.65 -2.40
C PHE A 87 -11.05 -5.71 -1.93
N LEU A 88 -10.75 -5.74 -0.64
CA LEU A 88 -9.98 -6.80 0.01
C LEU A 88 -10.71 -8.16 0.09
N LYS A 89 -11.97 -8.24 -0.34
CA LYS A 89 -12.83 -9.44 -0.21
C LYS A 89 -12.96 -9.92 1.24
N HIS A 90 -12.85 -9.02 2.20
CA HIS A 90 -13.05 -9.31 3.60
C HIS A 90 -14.54 -9.26 3.93
N SER A 91 -15.05 -10.35 4.51
CA SER A 91 -16.40 -10.36 5.08
C SER A 91 -16.44 -9.44 6.31
N PHE A 92 -17.57 -8.78 6.51
CA PHE A 92 -17.82 -7.94 7.69
C PHE A 92 -19.13 -8.37 8.36
N VAL A 93 -19.15 -8.24 9.69
CA VAL A 93 -20.31 -8.41 10.57
C VAL A 93 -20.63 -7.07 11.21
#